data_AF-A0A3L7VG10-F1
#
_entry.id   AF-A0A3L7VG10-F1
#
_cell.length_a   1.000
_cell.length_b   1.000
_cell.length_c   1.000
_cell.angle_alpha   90.00
_cell.angle_beta   90.00
_cell.angle_gamma   90.00
#
_symmetry.space_group_name_H-M   'P 1'
#
loop_
_entity.id
_entity.type
_entity.pdbx_description
1 polymer ?
#
loop_
_entity_poly.entity_id
_entity_poly.type
_entity_poly.pdbx_seq_one_letter_code
_entity_poly.pdbx_strand_id
1 'polypeptide(L)'
;MTWDAWSVVFTGLSLTCVTAVVLFFMVAYNPKDAAYGSTPLVYAAGSAIMALAFNRASAWAARRKMIESVKTAGLRDPLAP
;
A
#
# COMPACT_ATOMS: atom_id res chain seq x y z
N MET A 1 6.58 -19.58 3.92
CA MET A 1 6.32 -18.41 3.03
C MET A 1 7.05 -17.22 3.65
N THR A 2 8.21 -16.80 3.13
CA THR A 2 8.96 -15.67 3.70
C THR A 2 8.45 -14.37 3.08
N TRP A 3 7.51 -13.73 3.77
CA TRP A 3 6.95 -12.45 3.35
C TRP A 3 8.08 -11.42 3.13
N ASP A 4 7.97 -10.64 2.07
CA ASP A 4 8.87 -9.52 1.84
C ASP A 4 8.53 -8.39 2.82
N ALA A 5 9.51 -7.93 3.60
CA ALA A 5 9.27 -6.94 4.66
C ALA A 5 8.71 -5.63 4.08
N TRP A 6 9.22 -5.21 2.91
CA TRP A 6 8.73 -4.01 2.23
C TRP A 6 7.32 -4.18 1.70
N SER A 7 7.00 -5.33 1.11
CA SER A 7 5.63 -5.65 0.68
C SER A 7 4.63 -5.59 1.84
N VAL A 8 5.00 -6.10 3.02
CA VAL A 8 4.16 -6.03 4.23
C VAL A 8 3.98 -4.58 4.70
N VAL A 9 5.05 -3.80 4.75
CA VAL A 9 4.99 -2.38 5.14
C VAL A 9 4.06 -1.59 4.21
N PHE A 10 4.23 -1.72 2.90
CA PHE A 10 3.38 -1.04 1.92
C PHE A 10 1.92 -1.50 2.00
N THR A 11 1.69 -2.79 2.30
CA THR A 11 0.32 -3.29 2.51
C THR A 11 -0.31 -2.65 3.75
N GLY A 12 0.43 -2.51 4.85
CA GLY A 12 -0.04 -1.83 6.06
C GLY A 12 -0.32 -0.34 5.85
N LEU A 13 0.53 0.35 5.09
CA LEU A 13 0.32 1.76 4.71
C LEU A 13 -0.92 1.92 3.82
N SER A 14 -1.10 1.03 2.84
CA SER A 14 -2.30 1.00 2.00
C SER A 14 -3.57 0.85 2.84
N LEU A 15 -3.58 -0.11 3.77
CA LEU A 15 -4.72 -0.35 4.66
C LEU A 15 -5.02 0.88 5.53
N THR A 16 -3.99 1.50 6.10
CA THR A 16 -4.12 2.75 6.88
C THR A 16 -4.76 3.86 6.06
N CYS A 17 -4.34 4.02 4.79
CA CYS A 17 -4.94 5.00 3.89
C CYS A 17 -6.42 4.69 3.59
N VAL A 18 -6.79 3.42 3.40
CA VAL A 18 -8.21 3.03 3.24
C VAL A 18 -9.03 3.40 4.48
N THR A 19 -8.52 3.12 5.68
CA THR A 19 -9.19 3.50 6.93
C THR A 19 -9.33 5.02 7.04
N ALA A 20 -8.29 5.77 6.65
CA ALA A 20 -8.33 7.23 6.64
C ALA A 20 -9.40 7.78 5.68
N VAL A 21 -9.58 7.18 4.49
CA VAL A 21 -10.67 7.54 3.56
C VAL A 21 -12.02 7.43 4.27
N VAL A 22 -12.29 6.30 4.93
CA VAL A 22 -13.56 6.07 5.64
C VAL A 22 -13.78 7.11 6.74
N LEU A 23 -12.75 7.39 7.54
CA LEU A 23 -12.83 8.39 8.61
C LEU A 23 -13.11 9.79 8.06
N PHE A 24 -12.41 10.22 7.02
CA PHE A 24 -12.64 11.52 6.41
C PHE A 24 -14.01 11.64 5.74
N PHE A 25 -14.53 10.55 5.15
CA PHE A 25 -15.90 10.50 4.66
C PHE A 25 -16.93 10.65 5.79
N MET A 26 -16.73 9.99 6.93
CA MET A 26 -17.59 10.17 8.10
C MET A 26 -17.56 11.62 8.60
N VAL A 27 -16.39 12.26 8.62
CA VAL A 27 -16.26 13.68 9.00
C VAL A 27 -16.96 14.60 7.99
N ALA A 28 -16.91 14.28 6.70
CA ALA A 28 -17.65 15.03 5.67
C ALA A 28 -19.17 14.89 5.83
N TYR A 29 -19.65 13.69 6.20
CA TYR A 29 -21.07 13.42 6.39
C TYR A 29 -21.63 14.03 7.67
N ASN A 30 -20.86 13.99 8.76
CA ASN A 30 -21.25 14.54 10.06
C ASN A 30 -20.19 15.52 10.58
N PRO A 31 -20.08 16.72 9.98
CA PRO A 31 -19.07 17.68 10.38
C PRO A 31 -19.38 18.25 11.77
N LYS A 32 -18.38 18.19 12.67
CA LYS A 32 -18.47 18.83 13.99
C LYS A 32 -18.47 20.36 13.89
N ASP A 33 -17.88 20.90 12.82
CA ASP A 33 -17.79 22.33 12.56
C ASP A 33 -18.08 22.58 11.06
N ALA A 34 -18.95 23.54 10.76
CA ALA A 34 -19.26 23.94 9.39
C ALA A 34 -18.04 24.54 8.67
N ALA A 35 -17.06 25.05 9.42
CA ALA A 35 -15.81 25.59 8.89
C ALA A 35 -14.95 24.54 8.15
N TYR A 36 -15.18 23.24 8.37
CA TYR A 36 -14.47 22.21 7.63
C TYR A 36 -14.78 22.20 6.13
N GLY A 37 -15.97 22.66 5.72
CA GLY A 37 -16.36 22.74 4.32
C GLY A 37 -16.02 21.46 3.54
N SER A 38 -15.21 21.58 2.50
CA SER A 38 -14.75 20.47 1.65
C SER A 38 -13.43 19.83 2.09
N THR A 39 -12.78 20.32 3.15
CA THR A 39 -11.46 19.83 3.58
C THR A 39 -11.42 18.32 3.86
N PRO A 40 -12.43 17.69 4.51
CA PRO A 40 -12.37 16.24 4.74
C PRO A 40 -12.43 15.46 3.42
N LEU A 41 -13.19 15.94 2.43
CA LEU A 41 -13.28 15.30 1.12
C LEU A 41 -11.95 15.38 0.35
N VAL A 42 -11.22 16.50 0.48
CA VAL A 42 -9.86 16.63 -0.11
C VAL A 42 -8.90 15.62 0.52
N TYR A 43 -8.92 15.47 1.84
CA TYR A 43 -8.10 14.47 2.53
C TYR A 43 -8.52 13.03 2.22
N ALA A 44 -9.82 12.77 2.05
CA ALA A 44 -10.31 11.48 1.60
C ALA A 44 -9.79 11.14 0.21
N ALA A 45 -9.87 12.09 -0.75
CA ALA A 45 -9.35 11.89 -2.10
C ALA A 45 -7.84 11.63 -2.10
N GLY A 46 -7.07 12.43 -1.36
CA GLY A 46 -5.62 12.23 -1.22
C GLY A 46 -5.27 10.87 -0.60
N SER A 47 -6.01 10.46 0.44
CA SER A 47 -5.84 9.16 1.08
C SER A 47 -6.17 7.99 0.13
N ALA A 48 -7.21 8.13 -0.71
CA ALA A 48 -7.56 7.13 -1.71
C ALA A 48 -6.46 6.96 -2.76
N ILE A 49 -5.88 8.07 -3.24
CA ILE A 49 -4.74 8.03 -4.17
C ILE A 49 -3.54 7.32 -3.52
N MET A 50 -3.23 7.66 -2.26
CA MET A 50 -2.13 7.03 -1.54
C MET A 50 -2.36 5.53 -1.27
N ALA A 51 -3.60 5.12 -0.95
CA ALA A 51 -3.94 3.71 -0.79
C ALA A 51 -3.61 2.92 -2.07
N LEU A 52 -4.00 3.46 -3.23
CA LEU A 52 -3.69 2.84 -4.52
C LEU A 52 -2.17 2.82 -4.79
N ALA A 53 -1.47 3.90 -4.49
CA ALA A 53 -0.02 3.98 -4.66
C ALA A 53 0.72 2.93 -3.82
N PHE A 54 0.36 2.79 -2.54
CA PHE A 54 0.98 1.81 -1.65
C PHE A 54 0.60 0.37 -2.00
N ASN A 55 -0.63 0.12 -2.45
CA ASN A 55 -1.00 -1.21 -2.97
C ASN A 55 -0.20 -1.58 -4.22
N ARG A 56 0.06 -0.63 -5.12
CA ARG A 56 0.93 -0.88 -6.27
C ARG A 56 2.39 -1.09 -5.85
N ALA A 57 2.87 -0.35 -4.85
CA ALA A 57 4.22 -0.51 -4.30
C ALA A 57 4.41 -1.87 -3.61
N SER A 58 3.41 -2.37 -2.88
CA SER A 58 3.47 -3.69 -2.24
C SER A 58 3.58 -4.83 -3.26
N ALA A 59 2.82 -4.74 -4.35
CA ALA A 59 2.89 -5.68 -5.47
C ALA A 59 4.24 -5.61 -6.20
N TRP A 60 4.81 -4.41 -6.37
CA TRP A 60 6.14 -4.23 -6.95
C TRP A 60 7.24 -4.85 -6.08
N ALA A 61 7.21 -4.60 -4.76
CA ALA A 61 8.19 -5.15 -3.82
C ALA A 61 8.16 -6.69 -3.80
N ALA A 62 6.97 -7.29 -3.80
CA ALA A 62 6.81 -8.74 -3.88
C ALA A 62 7.39 -9.32 -5.18
N ARG A 63 7.17 -8.67 -6.33
CA ARG A 63 7.70 -9.09 -7.63
C ARG A 63 9.22 -9.03 -7.68
N ARG A 64 9.82 -7.95 -7.15
CA ARG A 64 11.28 -7.78 -7.13
C ARG A 64 11.97 -8.92 -6.38
N LYS A 65 11.48 -9.29 -5.20
CA LYS A 65 12.03 -10.41 -4.42
C LYS A 65 11.93 -11.74 -5.16
N MET A 66 10.85 -11.99 -5.91
CA MET A 66 10.75 -13.19 -6.75
C MET A 66 11.83 -13.23 -7.83
N ILE A 67 12.08 -12.12 -8.53
CA ILE A 67 13.14 -12.04 -9.56
C ILE A 67 14.52 -12.31 -8.95
N GLU A 68 14.81 -11.70 -7.79
CA GLU A 68 16.08 -11.93 -7.07
C GLU A 68 16.22 -13.39 -6.60
N SER A 69 15.14 -14.02 -6.14
CA SER A 69 15.11 -15.44 -5.76
C SER A 69 15.34 -16.38 -6.95
N VAL A 70 14.74 -16.09 -8.11
CA VAL A 70 14.94 -16.89 -9.34
C VAL A 70 16.38 -16.76 -9.82
N LYS A 71 16.94 -15.55 -9.84
CA LYS A 71 18.33 -15.31 -10.22
C LYS A 71 19.31 -16.05 -9.32
N THR A 72 19.08 -16.04 -8.01
CA THR A 72 19.94 -16.74 -7.04
C THR A 72 19.81 -18.25 -7.12
N ALA A 73 18.61 -18.79 -7.41
CA ALA A 73 18.42 -20.21 -7.69
C ALA A 73 19.17 -20.64 -8.96
N GLY A 74 18.99 -19.91 -10.08
CA GLY A 74 19.66 -20.22 -11.34
C GLY A 74 21.20 -20.09 -11.31
N LEU A 75 21.75 -19.25 -10.42
CA LEU A 75 23.20 -19.17 -10.17
C LEU A 75 23.73 -20.30 -9.28
N ARG A 76 22.86 -20.98 -8.53
CA ARG A 76 23.21 -22.09 -7.64
C ARG A 76 23.23 -23.45 -8.33
N ASP A 77 22.84 -23.53 -9.61
CA ASP A 77 22.95 -24.73 -10.45
C ASP A 77 24.11 -24.66 -11.46
N PRO A 78 25.39 -24.72 -11.04
CA PRO A 78 26.49 -25.03 -11.95
C PRO A 78 26.62 -26.55 -12.23
N LEU A 79 25.85 -27.40 -11.54
CA LEU A 79 25.90 -28.87 -11.58
C LEU A 79 24.50 -29.50 -11.40
N ALA A 80 23.54 -29.12 -12.26
CA ALA A 80 22.47 -30.06 -12.57
C ALA A 80 23.12 -31.33 -13.17
N PRO A 81 22.73 -32.55 -12.76
CA PRO A 81 23.39 -33.79 -13.19
C PRO A 81 23.43 -33.95 -14.71
#